data_AF-A0A4Z0F5I2-F1
#
_entry.id   AF-A0A4Z0F5I2-F1
#
_cell.length_a   1.000
_cell.length_b   1.000
_cell.length_c   1.000
_cell.angle_alpha   90.00
_cell.angle_beta   90.00
_cell.angle_gamma   90.00
#
_symmetry.space_group_name_H-M   'P 1'
#
loop_
_entity.id
_entity.type
_entity.pdbx_description
1 polymer ?
#
loop_
_entity_poly.entity_id
_entity_poly.type
_entity_poly.pdbx_seq_one_letter_code
_entity_poly.pdbx_strand_id
1 'polypeptide(L)'
;AADTAPDIDKPPLLPLAEKCASIYRLDADHKLNLHMQSASTLVIAGLAHNGDQHDGDGERKVMVGAGGFIEVDIGGSAEYAQPGAEGLTAQQQALDAMHIQAKNLGVDILGNAGAGESGDAMNVRLIARTATLVQVASAGAAGLERILKIAARWVGANPDQVAVKPFTDFNVQSANPAEALALAQIRNLGAPYSKRAYHWWLSKQKFTPFSYEEEMDEIESEGP
;
A
#
# COMPACT_ATOMS: atom_id res chain seq x y z
N ALA A 1 -9.38 5.28 23.93
CA ALA A 1 -9.52 3.98 24.61
C ALA A 1 -11.00 3.79 24.85
N ALA A 2 -11.63 2.81 24.20
CA ALA A 2 -13.08 2.66 24.13
C ALA A 2 -13.62 1.43 24.87
N ASP A 3 -12.83 0.83 25.76
CA ASP A 3 -13.24 -0.27 26.64
C ASP A 3 -12.43 -0.24 27.95
N THR A 4 -13.03 -0.73 29.03
CA THR A 4 -12.43 -0.92 30.37
C THR A 4 -12.12 -2.39 30.68
N ALA A 5 -12.29 -3.29 29.70
CA ALA A 5 -11.77 -4.64 29.79
C ALA A 5 -10.23 -4.63 29.90
N PRO A 6 -9.62 -5.53 30.69
CA PRO A 6 -8.17 -5.64 30.85
C PRO A 6 -7.43 -6.15 29.60
N ASP A 7 -8.15 -6.43 28.51
CA ASP A 7 -7.58 -6.91 27.26
C ASP A 7 -7.21 -5.73 26.35
N ILE A 8 -6.03 -5.78 25.75
CA ILE A 8 -5.57 -4.72 24.84
C ILE A 8 -6.28 -4.93 23.50
N ASP A 9 -7.19 -4.03 23.16
CA ASP A 9 -7.84 -4.05 21.84
C ASP A 9 -6.81 -4.01 20.72
N LYS A 10 -6.95 -4.94 19.77
CA LYS A 10 -6.09 -5.00 18.58
C LYS A 10 -6.30 -3.74 17.75
N PRO A 11 -5.22 -3.08 17.28
CA PRO A 11 -5.37 -1.87 16.49
C PRO A 11 -6.08 -2.20 15.16
N PRO A 12 -6.94 -1.30 14.66
CA PRO A 12 -7.79 -1.56 13.49
C PRO A 12 -6.98 -1.84 12.20
N LEU A 13 -5.73 -1.38 12.13
CA LEU A 13 -4.82 -1.58 11.00
C LEU A 13 -4.00 -2.88 11.09
N LEU A 14 -4.10 -3.63 12.20
CA LEU A 14 -3.30 -4.84 12.40
C LEU A 14 -3.45 -5.88 11.29
N PRO A 15 -4.66 -6.23 10.81
CA PRO A 15 -4.81 -7.23 9.77
C PRO A 15 -4.16 -6.82 8.44
N LEU A 16 -4.21 -5.53 8.11
CA LEU A 16 -3.55 -4.98 6.92
C LEU A 16 -2.03 -5.02 7.07
N ALA A 17 -1.50 -4.66 8.24
CA ALA A 17 -0.07 -4.71 8.52
C ALA A 17 0.49 -6.13 8.45
N GLU A 18 -0.20 -7.11 9.04
CA GLU A 18 0.17 -8.53 8.96
C GLU A 18 0.16 -9.05 7.51
N LYS A 19 -0.80 -8.58 6.69
CA LYS A 19 -0.85 -8.91 5.27
C LYS A 19 0.33 -8.32 4.51
N CYS A 20 0.67 -7.05 4.74
CA CYS A 20 1.83 -6.40 4.14
C CYS A 20 3.15 -7.08 4.53
N ALA A 21 3.29 -7.49 5.80
CA ALA A 21 4.46 -8.25 6.24
C ALA A 21 4.56 -9.62 5.54
N SER A 22 3.42 -10.28 5.30
CA SER A 22 3.37 -11.55 4.57
C SER A 22 3.74 -11.38 3.10
N ILE A 23 3.26 -10.30 2.45
CA ILE A 23 3.63 -9.94 1.08
C ILE A 23 5.15 -9.71 0.98
N TYR A 24 5.73 -8.96 1.92
CA TYR A 24 7.17 -8.71 1.93
C TYR A 24 8.00 -10.00 1.99
N ARG A 25 7.60 -10.93 2.86
CA ARG A 25 8.28 -12.24 2.97
C ARG A 25 8.20 -13.03 1.66
N LEU A 26 7.01 -13.10 1.06
CA LEU A 26 6.80 -13.81 -0.19
C LEU A 26 7.56 -13.18 -1.37
N ASP A 27 7.64 -11.84 -1.43
CA ASP A 27 8.42 -11.11 -2.43
C ASP A 27 9.94 -11.34 -2.25
N ALA A 28 10.41 -11.40 -1.01
CA ALA A 28 11.80 -11.74 -0.71
C ALA A 28 12.15 -13.16 -1.20
N ASP A 29 11.29 -14.14 -0.92
CA ASP A 29 11.47 -15.52 -1.39
C ASP A 29 11.42 -15.61 -2.93
N HIS A 30 10.51 -14.87 -3.56
CA HIS A 30 10.40 -14.82 -5.02
C HIS A 30 11.69 -14.28 -5.67
N LYS A 31 12.23 -13.18 -5.14
CA LYS A 31 13.51 -12.62 -5.62
C LYS A 31 14.68 -13.56 -5.40
N LEU A 32 14.71 -14.27 -4.28
CA LEU A 32 15.73 -15.28 -4.01
C LEU A 32 15.64 -16.42 -5.04
N ASN A 33 14.44 -16.92 -5.33
CA ASN A 33 14.26 -17.98 -6.33
C ASN A 33 14.67 -17.52 -7.73
N LEU A 34 14.38 -16.27 -8.09
CA LEU A 34 14.83 -15.69 -9.35
C LEU A 34 16.36 -15.58 -9.42
N HIS A 35 17.00 -15.19 -8.31
CA HIS A 35 18.46 -15.16 -8.22
C HIS A 35 19.09 -16.56 -8.32
N MET A 36 18.53 -17.55 -7.65
CA MET A 36 19.02 -18.93 -7.70
C MET A 36 18.89 -19.54 -9.12
N GLN A 37 17.92 -19.10 -9.91
CA GLN A 37 17.81 -19.53 -11.31
C GLN A 37 18.87 -18.92 -12.21
N SER A 38 19.39 -17.73 -11.90
CA SER A 38 20.48 -17.15 -12.70
C SER A 38 21.83 -17.81 -12.43
N ALA A 39 21.97 -18.50 -11.30
CA ALA A 39 23.17 -19.24 -10.92
C ALA A 39 23.03 -20.74 -11.21
N SER A 40 23.17 -21.13 -12.49
CA SER A 40 23.23 -22.54 -12.86
C SER A 40 24.52 -23.20 -12.37
N THR A 41 24.41 -24.44 -11.88
CA THR A 41 25.58 -25.23 -11.47
C THR A 41 25.98 -26.18 -12.59
N LEU A 42 27.23 -26.14 -13.02
CA LEU A 42 27.77 -27.09 -13.99
C LEU A 42 27.94 -28.46 -13.34
N VAL A 43 27.31 -29.49 -13.91
CA VAL A 43 27.45 -30.88 -13.52
C VAL A 43 28.08 -31.64 -14.68
N ILE A 44 29.19 -32.32 -14.41
CA ILE A 44 29.88 -33.16 -15.40
C ILE A 44 29.78 -34.61 -14.93
N ALA A 45 29.12 -35.44 -15.72
CA ALA A 45 29.03 -36.88 -15.53
C ALA A 45 30.04 -37.59 -16.43
N GLY A 46 30.79 -38.56 -15.89
CA GLY A 46 31.78 -39.32 -16.66
C GLY A 46 33.17 -38.69 -16.73
N LEU A 47 33.59 -37.92 -15.72
CA LEU A 47 34.98 -37.50 -15.61
C LEU A 47 35.84 -38.73 -15.22
N ALA A 48 36.62 -39.26 -16.17
CA ALA A 48 37.50 -40.39 -15.90
C ALA A 48 38.59 -40.01 -14.88
N HIS A 49 38.42 -40.40 -13.62
CA HIS A 49 39.54 -40.60 -12.70
C HIS A 49 40.19 -41.95 -13.05
N ASN A 50 40.91 -42.01 -14.17
CA ASN A 50 41.79 -43.13 -14.44
C ASN A 50 43.22 -42.67 -14.23
N GLY A 51 43.74 -43.08 -13.06
CA GLY A 51 45.12 -43.19 -12.58
C GLY A 51 46.29 -42.53 -13.34
N ASP A 52 47.20 -41.97 -12.55
CA ASP A 52 48.63 -41.86 -12.81
C ASP A 52 49.05 -41.28 -14.17
N GLN A 53 48.95 -39.96 -14.30
CA GLN A 53 49.90 -39.18 -15.08
C GLN A 53 50.39 -38.00 -14.24
N HIS A 54 51.29 -38.30 -13.30
CA HIS A 54 52.34 -37.36 -12.94
C HIS A 54 53.31 -37.32 -14.10
N ASP A 55 53.31 -36.21 -14.86
CA ASP A 55 54.47 -35.71 -15.59
C ASP A 55 54.29 -34.21 -15.85
N GLY A 56 54.88 -33.39 -14.98
CA GLY A 56 55.15 -31.95 -15.18
C GLY A 56 53.94 -31.01 -15.28
N ASP A 57 53.61 -30.32 -14.18
CA ASP A 57 52.74 -29.11 -14.13
C ASP A 57 51.47 -29.15 -15.01
N GLY A 58 50.46 -29.94 -14.62
CA GLY A 58 49.22 -29.94 -15.38
C GLY A 58 48.09 -30.78 -14.80
N GLU A 59 47.61 -30.46 -13.59
CA GLU A 59 46.27 -30.90 -13.20
C GLU A 59 45.28 -30.47 -14.30
N ARG A 60 44.52 -31.41 -14.89
CA ARG A 60 43.47 -31.09 -15.87
C ARG A 60 42.40 -30.27 -15.18
N LYS A 61 42.59 -28.95 -15.18
CA LYS A 61 41.68 -28.00 -14.58
C LYS A 61 40.47 -27.87 -15.50
N VAL A 62 39.28 -28.15 -14.96
CA VAL A 62 38.03 -27.81 -15.64
C VAL A 62 38.01 -26.29 -15.83
N MET A 63 38.15 -25.85 -17.07
CA MET A 63 38.20 -24.42 -17.43
C MET A 63 36.80 -23.99 -17.89
N VAL A 64 36.14 -23.17 -17.08
CA VAL A 64 34.84 -22.57 -17.39
C VAL A 64 35.03 -21.07 -17.61
N GLY A 65 34.53 -20.53 -18.73
CA GLY A 65 34.67 -19.10 -19.07
C GLY A 65 34.95 -18.86 -20.55
N ALA A 66 35.21 -17.61 -20.94
CA ALA A 66 35.57 -17.27 -22.31
C ALA A 66 36.91 -17.94 -22.70
N GLY A 67 36.85 -18.88 -23.65
CA GLY A 67 38.00 -19.70 -24.07
C GLY A 67 38.19 -21.01 -23.27
N GLY A 68 37.29 -21.32 -22.33
CA GLY A 68 37.26 -22.61 -21.63
C GLY A 68 36.60 -23.70 -22.46
N PHE A 69 37.18 -24.91 -22.45
CA PHE A 69 36.61 -26.11 -23.08
C PHE A 69 36.39 -27.18 -22.01
N ILE A 70 35.24 -27.83 -22.03
CA ILE A 70 34.88 -28.92 -21.12
C ILE A 70 35.10 -30.23 -21.88
N GLU A 71 36.11 -30.98 -21.48
CA GLU A 71 36.41 -32.31 -22.02
C GLU A 71 35.62 -33.36 -21.22
N VAL A 72 34.87 -34.22 -21.93
CA VAL A 72 34.13 -35.35 -21.35
C VAL A 72 34.56 -36.65 -22.03
N ASP A 73 34.62 -37.74 -21.27
CA ASP A 73 35.01 -39.06 -21.80
C ASP A 73 33.89 -39.66 -22.68
N ILE A 74 34.19 -40.72 -23.43
CA ILE A 74 33.22 -41.42 -24.29
C ILE A 74 32.07 -41.97 -23.42
N GLY A 75 30.89 -41.38 -23.55
CA GLY A 75 29.71 -41.70 -22.75
C GLY A 75 29.47 -40.75 -21.55
N GLY A 76 30.30 -39.73 -21.37
CA GLY A 76 30.09 -38.64 -20.41
C GLY A 76 29.16 -37.54 -20.94
N SER A 77 28.56 -36.78 -20.03
CA SER A 77 27.73 -35.61 -20.34
C SER A 77 28.11 -34.42 -19.46
N ALA A 78 27.91 -33.21 -19.97
CA ALA A 78 28.07 -31.97 -19.22
C ALA A 78 26.76 -31.18 -19.34
N GLU A 79 26.13 -30.91 -18.19
CA GLU A 79 24.82 -30.27 -18.11
C GLU A 79 24.83 -29.14 -17.08
N TYR A 80 23.97 -28.15 -17.27
CA TYR A 80 23.74 -27.10 -16.29
C TYR A 80 22.52 -27.47 -15.45
N ALA A 81 22.75 -27.84 -14.20
CA ALA A 81 21.69 -28.03 -13.22
C ALA A 81 21.14 -26.67 -12.79
N GLN A 82 19.86 -26.45 -13.04
CA GLN A 82 19.12 -25.27 -12.62
C GLN A 82 17.96 -25.68 -11.70
N PRO A 83 17.64 -24.86 -10.68
CA PRO A 83 16.38 -25.00 -9.95
C PRO A 83 15.19 -24.89 -10.90
N GLY A 84 14.18 -25.74 -10.74
CA GLY A 84 13.00 -25.74 -11.61
C GLY A 84 12.25 -24.40 -11.59
N ALA A 85 11.90 -23.90 -12.77
CA ALA A 85 11.19 -22.62 -12.93
C ALA A 85 9.66 -22.74 -12.84
N GLU A 86 9.13 -23.96 -12.79
CA GLU A 86 7.69 -24.26 -12.83
C GLU A 86 6.89 -23.59 -11.69
N GLY A 87 7.54 -23.32 -10.55
CA GLY A 87 6.92 -22.68 -9.39
C GLY A 87 6.92 -21.14 -9.39
N LEU A 88 7.69 -20.47 -10.25
CA LEU A 88 7.80 -19.00 -10.21
C LEU A 88 6.52 -18.30 -10.63
N THR A 89 5.83 -18.84 -11.63
CA THR A 89 4.56 -18.29 -12.12
C THR A 89 3.47 -18.44 -11.05
N ALA A 90 3.45 -19.56 -10.33
CA ALA A 90 2.55 -19.77 -9.20
C ALA A 90 2.85 -18.81 -8.02
N GLN A 91 4.13 -18.54 -7.74
CA GLN A 91 4.53 -17.55 -6.73
C GLN A 91 4.08 -16.13 -7.10
N GLN A 92 4.25 -15.73 -8.37
CA GLN A 92 3.78 -14.44 -8.85
C GLN A 92 2.25 -14.30 -8.73
N GLN A 93 1.50 -15.33 -9.13
CA GLN A 93 0.03 -15.34 -8.98
C GLN A 93 -0.40 -15.25 -7.51
N ALA A 94 0.33 -15.91 -6.60
CA ALA A 94 0.07 -15.81 -5.17
C ALA A 94 0.34 -14.39 -4.64
N LEU A 95 1.42 -13.73 -5.08
CA LEU A 95 1.71 -12.34 -4.77
C LEU A 95 0.60 -11.40 -5.24
N ASP A 96 0.18 -11.53 -6.50
CA ASP A 96 -0.89 -10.71 -7.09
C ASP A 96 -2.20 -10.88 -6.30
N ALA A 97 -2.56 -12.13 -5.95
CA ALA A 97 -3.73 -12.41 -5.12
C ALA A 97 -3.63 -11.77 -3.72
N MET A 98 -2.45 -11.79 -3.08
CA MET A 98 -2.25 -11.13 -1.79
C MET A 98 -2.32 -9.60 -1.90
N HIS A 99 -1.82 -9.00 -2.98
CA HIS A 99 -1.97 -7.57 -3.24
C HIS A 99 -3.43 -7.15 -3.41
N ILE A 100 -4.22 -7.94 -4.14
CA ILE A 100 -5.67 -7.72 -4.27
C ILE A 100 -6.36 -7.81 -2.91
N GLN A 101 -6.01 -8.80 -2.08
CA GLN A 101 -6.57 -8.95 -0.74
C GLN A 101 -6.18 -7.78 0.18
N ALA A 102 -4.92 -7.32 0.13
CA ALA A 102 -4.46 -6.16 0.89
C ALA A 102 -5.17 -4.86 0.45
N LYS A 103 -5.37 -4.69 -0.87
CA LYS A 103 -6.16 -3.58 -1.41
C LYS A 103 -7.60 -3.61 -0.90
N ASN A 104 -8.24 -4.78 -0.93
CA ASN A 104 -9.61 -4.94 -0.45
C ASN A 104 -9.73 -4.67 1.05
N LEU A 105 -8.76 -5.13 1.86
CA LEU A 105 -8.69 -4.79 3.28
C LEU A 105 -8.53 -3.28 3.50
N GLY A 106 -7.68 -2.61 2.71
CA GLY A 106 -7.54 -1.15 2.76
C GLY A 106 -8.83 -0.40 2.39
N VAL A 107 -9.52 -0.86 1.35
CA VAL A 107 -10.81 -0.31 0.91
C VAL A 107 -11.92 -0.59 1.94
N ASP A 108 -11.93 -1.76 2.57
CA ASP A 108 -12.86 -2.09 3.66
C ASP A 108 -12.61 -1.22 4.90
N ILE A 109 -11.35 -0.88 5.20
CA ILE A 109 -11.01 0.11 6.24
C ILE A 109 -11.57 1.49 5.89
N LEU A 110 -11.57 1.88 4.60
CA LEU A 110 -12.17 3.13 4.11
C LEU A 110 -13.71 3.05 3.91
N GLY A 111 -14.32 1.88 4.09
CA GLY A 111 -15.77 1.74 4.24
C GLY A 111 -16.58 1.39 2.99
N ASN A 112 -15.99 0.76 1.97
CA ASN A 112 -16.78 0.25 0.84
C ASN A 112 -17.21 -1.22 1.08
N ALA A 113 -18.25 -1.42 1.88
CA ALA A 113 -18.92 -2.71 2.02
C ALA A 113 -20.01 -2.84 0.94
N GLY A 114 -20.04 -3.99 0.25
CA GLY A 114 -20.83 -4.23 -0.96
C GLY A 114 -22.33 -3.95 -0.85
N ALA A 115 -22.97 -3.88 -2.03
CA ALA A 115 -24.31 -3.38 -2.36
C ALA A 115 -25.54 -4.03 -1.68
N GLY A 116 -25.45 -4.52 -0.43
CA GLY A 116 -26.52 -5.26 0.25
C GLY A 116 -26.79 -4.91 1.71
N GLU A 117 -26.06 -4.00 2.36
CA GLU A 117 -26.36 -3.55 3.73
C GLU A 117 -27.18 -2.25 3.75
N SER A 118 -28.18 -2.17 4.63
CA SER A 118 -29.05 -0.99 4.81
C SER A 118 -28.22 0.27 5.09
N GLY A 119 -28.50 1.36 4.38
CA GLY A 119 -27.68 2.58 4.37
C GLY A 119 -27.43 3.23 5.74
N ASP A 120 -28.30 2.98 6.72
CA ASP A 120 -28.13 3.50 8.09
C ASP A 120 -27.06 2.70 8.88
N ALA A 121 -27.05 1.38 8.73
CA ALA A 121 -26.00 0.53 9.31
C ALA A 121 -24.64 0.78 8.65
N MET A 122 -24.65 1.06 7.34
CA MET A 122 -23.47 1.45 6.56
C MET A 122 -22.88 2.77 7.08
N ASN A 123 -23.70 3.80 7.25
CA ASN A 123 -23.26 5.10 7.77
C ASN A 123 -22.69 4.99 9.19
N VAL A 124 -23.34 4.23 10.08
CA VAL A 124 -22.85 4.03 11.45
C VAL A 124 -21.48 3.34 11.47
N ARG A 125 -21.26 2.31 10.63
CA ARG A 125 -19.95 1.64 10.51
C ARG A 125 -18.88 2.56 9.94
N LEU A 126 -19.21 3.34 8.91
CA LEU A 126 -18.29 4.30 8.30
C LEU A 126 -17.86 5.37 9.31
N ILE A 127 -18.80 5.90 10.09
CA ILE A 127 -18.53 6.89 11.14
C ILE A 127 -17.66 6.29 12.25
N ALA A 128 -17.97 5.08 12.71
CA ALA A 128 -17.20 4.41 13.76
C ALA A 128 -15.75 4.11 13.34
N ARG A 129 -15.53 3.70 12.08
CA ARG A 129 -14.19 3.43 11.53
C ARG A 129 -13.39 4.70 11.22
N THR A 130 -14.07 5.72 10.69
CA THR A 130 -13.48 7.05 10.47
C THR A 130 -13.04 7.66 11.81
N ALA A 131 -13.83 7.49 12.88
CA ALA A 131 -13.45 7.92 14.21
C ALA A 131 -12.18 7.23 14.72
N THR A 132 -11.99 5.94 14.42
CA THR A 132 -10.75 5.23 14.76
C THR A 132 -9.54 5.76 13.99
N LEU A 133 -9.68 6.08 12.69
CA LEU A 133 -8.61 6.70 11.88
C LEU A 133 -8.23 8.10 12.38
N VAL A 134 -9.22 8.92 12.73
CA VAL A 134 -9.01 10.26 13.33
C VAL A 134 -8.29 10.13 14.67
N GLN A 135 -8.63 9.13 15.50
CA GLN A 135 -7.94 8.88 16.76
C GLN A 135 -6.48 8.49 16.53
N VAL A 136 -6.18 7.63 15.55
CA VAL A 136 -4.80 7.27 15.19
C VAL A 136 -4.02 8.49 14.70
N ALA A 137 -4.60 9.29 13.80
CA ALA A 137 -3.98 10.52 13.29
C ALA A 137 -3.70 11.54 14.41
N SER A 138 -4.66 11.71 15.32
CA SER A 138 -4.53 12.63 16.46
C SER A 138 -3.49 12.16 17.47
N ALA A 139 -3.46 10.85 17.78
CA ALA A 139 -2.45 10.27 18.65
C ALA A 139 -1.04 10.37 18.04
N GLY A 140 -0.91 10.12 16.74
CA GLY A 140 0.34 10.30 15.99
C GLY A 140 0.83 11.75 15.98
N ALA A 141 -0.07 12.70 15.71
CA ALA A 141 0.25 14.12 15.77
C ALA A 141 0.67 14.57 17.18
N ALA A 142 -0.02 14.11 18.23
CA ALA A 142 0.35 14.41 19.61
C ALA A 142 1.74 13.84 19.97
N GLY A 143 2.05 12.62 19.53
CA GLY A 143 3.37 12.02 19.72
C GLY A 143 4.47 12.78 18.99
N LEU A 144 4.23 13.14 17.73
CA LEU A 144 5.16 13.92 16.91
C LEU A 144 5.39 15.32 17.50
N GLU A 145 4.32 16.01 17.90
CA GLU A 145 4.42 17.32 18.55
C GLU A 145 5.25 17.25 19.83
N ARG A 146 5.07 16.21 20.65
CA ARG A 146 5.85 16.02 21.88
C ARG A 146 7.34 15.82 21.60
N ILE A 147 7.70 15.05 20.56
CA ILE A 147 9.09 14.85 20.15
C ILE A 147 9.68 16.16 19.64
N LEU A 148 8.95 16.88 18.79
CA LEU A 148 9.39 18.17 18.25
C LEU A 148 9.55 19.22 19.35
N LYS A 149 8.71 19.22 20.39
CA LYS A 149 8.87 20.06 21.60
C LYS A 149 10.13 19.73 22.40
N ILE A 150 10.53 18.46 22.45
CA ILE A 150 11.81 18.05 23.07
C ILE A 150 12.98 18.54 22.21
N ALA A 151 12.91 18.36 20.89
CA ALA A 151 13.94 18.84 19.95
C ALA A 151 14.07 20.37 19.98
N ALA A 152 12.96 21.11 20.07
CA ALA A 152 12.97 22.57 20.20
C ALA A 152 13.74 23.02 21.43
N ARG A 153 13.57 22.35 22.58
CA ARG A 153 14.37 22.62 23.79
C ARG A 153 15.86 22.39 23.58
N TRP A 154 16.25 21.37 22.80
CA TRP A 154 17.66 21.07 22.54
C TRP A 154 18.33 22.10 21.64
N VAL A 155 17.58 22.72 20.72
CA VAL A 155 18.08 23.76 19.79
C VAL A 155 17.95 25.16 20.38
N GLY A 156 17.34 25.31 21.57
CA GLY A 156 17.08 26.61 22.20
C GLY A 156 15.91 27.38 21.58
N ALA A 157 15.07 26.70 20.79
CA ALA A 157 13.84 27.26 20.24
C ALA A 157 12.68 27.18 21.26
N ASN A 158 11.65 28.00 21.09
CA ASN A 158 10.48 28.00 21.97
C ASN A 158 9.60 26.75 21.71
N PRO A 159 9.41 25.86 22.69
CA PRO A 159 8.57 24.66 22.54
C PRO A 159 7.09 24.98 22.31
N ASP A 160 6.60 26.12 22.79
CA ASP A 160 5.17 26.48 22.69
C ASP A 160 4.76 26.89 21.27
N GLN A 161 5.73 27.16 20.40
CA GLN A 161 5.48 27.45 18.98
C GLN A 161 5.32 26.18 18.13
N VAL A 162 5.60 25.00 18.69
CA VAL A 162 5.47 23.72 17.98
C VAL A 162 4.02 23.23 18.09
N ALA A 163 3.29 23.31 16.98
CA ALA A 163 1.93 22.78 16.86
C ALA A 163 1.83 21.88 15.63
N VAL A 164 1.37 20.64 15.80
CA VAL A 164 1.16 19.70 14.70
C VAL A 164 -0.35 19.53 14.48
N LYS A 165 -0.85 19.94 13.31
CA LYS A 165 -2.26 19.76 12.94
C LYS A 165 -2.45 18.43 12.20
N PRO A 166 -3.11 17.43 12.79
CA PRO A 166 -3.41 16.19 12.10
C PRO A 166 -4.40 16.43 10.95
N PHE A 167 -4.27 15.66 9.89
CA PHE A 167 -5.32 15.54 8.89
C PHE A 167 -6.43 14.65 9.45
N THR A 168 -7.65 15.17 9.53
CA THR A 168 -8.80 14.47 10.14
C THR A 168 -9.93 14.20 9.15
N ASP A 169 -9.83 14.67 7.91
CA ASP A 169 -10.86 14.50 6.89
C ASP A 169 -10.64 13.25 6.05
N PHE A 170 -11.00 12.09 6.59
CA PHE A 170 -10.93 10.81 5.87
C PHE A 170 -12.21 10.49 5.10
N ASN A 171 -13.12 11.45 4.94
CA ASN A 171 -14.40 11.18 4.32
C ASN A 171 -14.23 11.03 2.81
N VAL A 172 -14.51 9.84 2.28
CA VAL A 172 -14.59 9.57 0.84
C VAL A 172 -15.97 9.99 0.33
N GLN A 173 -16.33 11.26 0.51
CA GLN A 173 -17.45 11.79 -0.28
C GLN A 173 -16.88 12.24 -1.62
N SER A 174 -16.97 11.35 -2.60
CA SER A 174 -16.90 11.78 -4.00
C SER A 174 -18.12 12.67 -4.24
N ALA A 175 -17.90 13.93 -4.59
CA ALA A 175 -18.92 14.83 -5.10
C ALA A 175 -19.75 14.08 -6.16
N ASN A 176 -21.01 13.74 -5.86
CA ASN A 176 -21.88 13.00 -6.78
C ASN A 176 -22.68 14.00 -7.61
N PRO A 177 -22.35 14.24 -8.90
CA PRO A 177 -22.98 15.29 -9.69
C PRO A 177 -24.50 15.07 -9.86
N ALA A 178 -24.96 13.82 -9.74
CA ALA A 178 -26.37 13.48 -9.80
C ALA A 178 -27.16 14.01 -8.58
N GLU A 179 -26.56 14.01 -7.39
CA GLU A 179 -27.19 14.53 -6.17
C GLU A 179 -27.28 16.05 -6.19
N ALA A 180 -26.24 16.73 -6.67
CA ALA A 180 -26.26 18.18 -6.85
C ALA A 180 -27.37 18.62 -7.81
N LEU A 181 -27.55 17.89 -8.91
CA LEU A 181 -28.61 18.14 -9.88
C LEU A 181 -30.01 17.87 -9.29
N ALA A 182 -30.18 16.77 -8.55
CA ALA A 182 -31.44 16.47 -7.86
C ALA A 182 -31.79 17.55 -6.82
N LEU A 183 -30.80 18.07 -6.08
CA LEU A 183 -31.02 19.13 -5.10
C LEU A 183 -31.40 20.46 -5.78
N ALA A 184 -30.78 20.79 -6.92
CA ALA A 184 -31.17 21.94 -7.73
C ALA A 184 -32.61 21.82 -8.26
N GLN A 185 -33.01 20.63 -8.69
CA GLN A 185 -34.38 20.35 -9.14
C GLN A 185 -35.40 20.49 -8.01
N ILE A 186 -35.13 19.92 -6.83
CA ILE A 186 -36.01 20.03 -5.65
C ILE A 186 -36.19 21.50 -5.23
N ARG A 187 -35.13 22.31 -5.33
CA ARG A 187 -35.21 23.75 -5.11
C ARG A 187 -36.09 24.45 -6.14
N ASN A 188 -35.94 24.12 -7.43
CA ASN A 188 -36.79 24.67 -8.50
C ASN A 188 -38.26 24.26 -8.35
N LEU A 189 -38.51 23.09 -7.76
CA LEU A 189 -39.86 22.57 -7.43
C LEU A 189 -40.48 23.20 -6.17
N GLY A 190 -39.81 24.16 -5.52
CA GLY A 190 -40.37 24.96 -4.43
C GLY A 190 -40.04 24.46 -3.03
N ALA A 191 -39.05 23.58 -2.86
CA ALA A 191 -38.56 23.26 -1.52
C ALA A 191 -37.98 24.50 -0.82
N PRO A 192 -38.14 24.64 0.51
CA PRO A 192 -37.69 25.81 1.26
C PRO A 192 -36.16 25.80 1.50
N TYR A 193 -35.38 25.86 0.41
CA TYR A 193 -33.92 25.95 0.42
C TYR A 193 -33.45 27.33 -0.05
N SER A 194 -32.72 28.03 0.82
CA SER A 194 -32.07 29.29 0.47
C SER A 194 -30.82 29.06 -0.40
N LYS A 195 -30.44 30.05 -1.23
CA LYS A 195 -29.20 30.03 -2.03
C LYS A 195 -27.96 29.75 -1.17
N ARG A 196 -27.91 30.33 0.04
CA ARG A 196 -26.83 30.13 1.01
C ARG A 196 -26.78 28.71 1.55
N ALA A 197 -27.93 28.10 1.85
CA ALA A 197 -27.98 26.70 2.31
C ALA A 197 -27.57 25.72 1.21
N TYR A 198 -27.95 26.00 -0.03
CA TYR A 198 -27.53 25.23 -1.21
C TYR A 198 -26.01 25.31 -1.42
N HIS A 199 -25.43 26.51 -1.37
CA HIS A 199 -23.98 26.71 -1.46
C HIS A 199 -23.22 26.05 -0.30
N TRP A 200 -23.71 26.17 0.93
CA TRP A 200 -23.12 25.51 2.09
C TRP A 200 -23.05 23.98 1.90
N TRP A 201 -24.10 23.38 1.33
CA TRP A 201 -24.12 21.95 1.02
C TRP A 201 -23.14 21.58 -0.10
N LEU A 202 -23.06 22.39 -1.17
CA LEU A 202 -22.09 22.18 -2.26
C LEU A 202 -20.64 22.27 -1.77
N SER A 203 -20.32 23.26 -0.93
CA SER A 203 -19.01 23.41 -0.30
C SER A 203 -18.67 22.21 0.60
N LYS A 204 -19.65 21.69 1.36
CA LYS A 204 -19.49 20.46 2.16
C LYS A 204 -19.18 19.22 1.32
N GLN A 205 -19.74 19.14 0.11
CA GLN A 205 -19.46 18.08 -0.85
C GLN A 205 -18.24 18.34 -1.76
N LYS A 206 -17.49 19.43 -1.51
CA LYS A 206 -16.30 19.84 -2.29
C LYS A 206 -16.58 20.13 -3.78
N PHE A 207 -17.81 20.55 -4.11
CA PHE A 207 -18.14 21.04 -5.46
C PHE A 207 -17.58 22.44 -5.73
N THR A 208 -17.44 23.26 -4.70
CA THR A 208 -16.90 24.61 -4.80
C THR A 208 -15.80 24.81 -3.75
N PRO A 209 -14.64 25.39 -4.13
CA PRO A 209 -13.58 25.72 -3.18
C PRO A 209 -13.81 27.08 -2.49
N PHE A 210 -14.70 27.91 -3.02
CA PHE A 210 -14.90 29.30 -2.60
C PHE A 210 -15.99 29.43 -1.53
N SER A 211 -15.93 30.53 -0.78
CA SER A 211 -17.01 30.92 0.14
C SER A 211 -18.22 31.47 -0.62
N TYR A 212 -19.37 31.56 0.04
CA TYR A 212 -20.61 32.04 -0.61
C TYR A 212 -20.47 33.47 -1.13
N GLU A 213 -19.72 34.31 -0.42
CA GLU A 213 -19.50 35.71 -0.79
C GLU A 213 -18.57 35.80 -2.01
N GLU A 214 -17.47 35.04 -2.00
CA GLU A 214 -16.55 34.94 -3.14
C GLU A 214 -17.22 34.38 -4.40
N GLU A 215 -18.08 33.35 -4.28
CA GLU A 215 -18.84 32.83 -5.42
C GLU A 215 -19.83 33.84 -6.00
N MET A 216 -20.47 34.65 -5.14
CA MET A 216 -21.41 35.67 -5.61
C MET A 216 -20.68 36.82 -6.30
N ASP A 217 -19.50 37.20 -5.80
CA ASP A 217 -18.64 38.21 -6.41
C ASP A 217 -18.08 37.71 -7.77
N GLU A 218 -17.68 36.45 -7.86
CA GLU A 218 -17.24 35.83 -9.12
C GLU A 218 -18.39 35.76 -10.14
N ILE A 219 -19.60 35.35 -9.74
CA ILE A 219 -20.81 35.35 -10.59
C ILE A 219 -21.14 36.77 -11.08
N GLU A 220 -20.95 37.79 -10.23
CA GLU A 220 -21.16 39.18 -10.62
C GLU A 220 -20.07 39.68 -11.59
N SER A 221 -18.84 39.15 -11.47
CA SER A 221 -17.71 39.45 -12.34
C SER A 221 -17.74 38.73 -13.70
N GLU A 222 -18.35 37.53 -13.77
CA GLU A 222 -18.52 36.77 -15.01
C GLU A 222 -19.50 37.45 -15.98
N GLY A 223 -20.42 38.28 -15.47
CA GLY A 223 -21.46 38.93 -16.28
C GLY A 223 -22.45 37.92 -16.92
N PRO A 224 -23.57 38.41 -17.48
CA PRO A 224 -24.64 37.55 -18.01
C PRO A 224 -24.25 36.73 -19.24
#